data_AF-A0A4Q3MKA0-F1
#
_entry.id   AF-A0A4Q3MKA0-F1
#
_cell.length_a   1.000
_cell.length_b   1.000
_cell.length_c   1.000
_cell.angle_alpha   90.00
_cell.angle_beta   90.00
_cell.angle_gamma   90.00
#
_symmetry.space_group_name_H-M   'P 1'
#
loop_
_entity.id
_entity.type
_entity.pdbx_description
1 polymer ?
#
loop_
_entity_poly.entity_id
_entity_poly.type
_entity_poly.pdbx_seq_one_letter_code
_entity_poly.pdbx_strand_id
1 'polypeptide(L)' 'MPFSSLTHPADLARADGALQAAWAELQLMTPERLGERERTNLAYIIAALVMAAKDEDDLRRRAIERFRASDSA' A
#
# COMPACT_ATOMS: atom_id res chain seq x y z
N MET A 1 -10.62 -5.61 -7.70
CA MET A 1 -9.44 -4.90 -8.24
C MET A 1 -9.13 -3.76 -7.29
N PRO A 2 -7.89 -3.61 -6.80
CA PRO A 2 -7.51 -2.43 -6.02
C PRO A 2 -7.63 -1.17 -6.89
N PHE A 3 -7.92 -0.03 -6.26
CA PHE A 3 -8.05 1.30 -6.88
C PHE A 3 -9.20 1.53 -7.87
N SER A 4 -10.04 0.54 -8.17
CA SER A 4 -11.19 0.76 -9.07
C SER A 4 -12.22 1.77 -8.55
N SER A 5 -12.18 2.09 -7.26
CA SER A 5 -13.00 3.13 -6.62
C SER A 5 -12.38 4.53 -6.70
N LEU A 6 -11.13 4.67 -7.16
CA LEU A 6 -10.45 5.96 -7.27
C LEU A 6 -10.71 6.55 -8.67
N THR A 7 -11.49 7.63 -8.71
CA THR A 7 -11.89 8.28 -9.96
C THR A 7 -11.03 9.49 -10.29
N HIS A 8 -10.35 10.07 -9.31
CA HIS A 8 -9.47 11.21 -9.51
C HIS A 8 -8.06 10.74 -9.91
N PRO A 9 -7.49 11.25 -11.03
CA PRO A 9 -6.16 10.85 -11.50
C PRO A 9 -5.05 11.09 -10.47
N ALA A 10 -5.16 12.15 -9.66
CA ALA A 10 -4.20 12.45 -8.61
C ALA A 10 -4.18 11.39 -7.50
N ASP A 11 -5.36 10.87 -7.12
CA ASP A 11 -5.48 9.83 -6.10
C ASP A 11 -4.97 8.49 -6.63
N LEU A 12 -5.22 8.19 -7.90
CA LEU A 12 -4.64 7.02 -8.58
C LEU A 12 -3.11 7.08 -8.61
N ALA A 13 -2.54 8.20 -9.01
CA ALA A 13 -1.09 8.38 -9.05
C ALA A 13 -0.46 8.25 -7.65
N ARG A 14 -1.08 8.86 -6.63
CA ARG A 14 -0.64 8.77 -5.23
C ARG A 14 -0.73 7.34 -4.71
N ALA A 15 -1.81 6.63 -5.00
CA ALA A 15 -1.98 5.25 -4.57
C ALA A 15 -0.96 4.32 -5.23
N ASP A 16 -0.67 4.52 -6.52
CA ASP A 16 0.32 3.72 -7.24
C ASP A 16 1.75 4.01 -6.74
N GLY A 17 2.11 5.29 -6.56
CA GLY A 17 3.40 5.70 -5.99
C GLY A 17 3.63 5.14 -4.59
N ALA A 18 2.63 5.26 -3.71
CA ALA A 18 2.68 4.68 -2.37
C ALA A 18 2.81 3.15 -2.40
N LEU A 19 2.15 2.46 -3.34
CA LEU A 19 2.24 1.00 -3.48
C LEU A 19 3.63 0.57 -3.90
N GLN A 20 4.20 1.22 -4.92
CA GLN A 20 5.56 0.91 -5.37
C GLN A 20 6.59 1.13 -4.25
N ALA A 21 6.50 2.28 -3.57
CA ALA A 21 7.43 2.62 -2.50
C ALA A 21 7.29 1.68 -1.28
N ALA A 22 6.05 1.41 -0.83
CA ALA A 22 5.82 0.51 0.30
C ALA A 22 6.26 -0.92 -0.01
N TRP A 23 5.99 -1.39 -1.23
CA TRP A 23 6.39 -2.73 -1.66
C TRP A 23 7.91 -2.88 -1.72
N ALA A 24 8.62 -1.91 -2.29
CA ALA A 24 10.07 -1.90 -2.31
C ALA A 24 10.68 -1.91 -0.90
N GLU A 25 10.13 -1.11 0.02
CA GLU A 25 10.60 -1.09 1.42
C GLU A 25 10.38 -2.44 2.11
N LEU A 26 9.21 -3.06 1.93
CA LEU A 26 8.93 -4.38 2.49
C LEU A 26 9.87 -5.46 1.90
N GLN A 27 10.15 -5.42 0.59
CA GLN A 27 11.08 -6.35 -0.04
C GLN A 27 12.50 -6.24 0.50
N LEU A 28 12.97 -5.05 0.85
CA LEU A 28 14.27 -4.86 1.48
C LEU A 28 14.33 -5.43 2.90
N MET A 29 13.20 -5.42 3.62
CA MET A 29 13.16 -5.85 5.02
C MET A 29 12.83 -7.33 5.19
N THR A 30 12.00 -7.93 4.32
CA THR A 30 11.55 -9.33 4.48
C THR A 30 11.20 -9.98 3.13
N PRO A 31 12.20 -10.20 2.24
CA PRO A 31 11.94 -10.68 0.87
C PRO A 31 11.32 -12.09 0.82
N GLU A 32 11.65 -12.95 1.78
CA GLU A 32 11.28 -14.38 1.77
C GLU A 32 9.78 -14.65 1.95
N ARG A 33 9.01 -13.65 2.41
CA ARG A 33 7.58 -13.77 2.71
C ARG A 33 6.67 -12.98 1.77
N LEU A 34 7.23 -12.36 0.73
CA LEU A 34 6.51 -11.41 -0.12
C LEU A 34 6.30 -11.96 -1.53
N GLY A 35 5.04 -12.27 -1.86
CA GLY A 35 4.60 -12.66 -3.20
C GLY A 35 3.46 -11.79 -3.72
N GLU A 36 2.85 -12.23 -4.82
CA GLU A 36 1.78 -11.48 -5.50
C GLU A 36 0.53 -11.29 -4.62
N ARG A 37 0.26 -12.25 -3.73
CA ARG A 37 -0.83 -12.19 -2.76
C ARG A 37 -0.62 -11.04 -1.78
N GLU A 38 0.59 -10.92 -1.24
CA GLU A 38 0.97 -9.88 -0.29
C GLU A 38 0.95 -8.50 -0.96
N ARG A 39 1.44 -8.41 -2.20
CA ARG A 39 1.36 -7.20 -3.00
C ARG A 39 -0.08 -6.75 -3.24
N THR A 40 -0.95 -7.71 -3.57
CA THR A 40 -2.39 -7.45 -3.76
C THR A 40 -3.04 -6.99 -2.46
N ASN A 41 -2.72 -7.61 -1.32
CA ASN A 41 -3.22 -7.20 0.00
C ASN A 41 -2.78 -5.76 0.33
N LEU A 42 -1.51 -5.45 0.11
CA LEU A 42 -0.97 -4.09 0.31
C LEU A 42 -1.71 -3.06 -0.56
N ALA A 43 -2.03 -3.39 -1.81
CA ALA A 43 -2.80 -2.50 -2.69
C ALA A 43 -4.22 -2.23 -2.16
N TYR A 44 -4.89 -3.22 -1.57
CA TYR A 44 -6.19 -3.02 -0.91
C TYR A 44 -6.08 -2.14 0.34
N ILE A 45 -5.03 -2.31 1.14
CA ILE A 45 -4.75 -1.45 2.30
C ILE A 45 -4.55 0.00 1.85
N ILE A 46 -3.76 0.23 0.80
CA ILE A 46 -3.52 1.57 0.25
C ILE A 46 -4.82 2.18 -0.27
N ALA A 47 -5.65 1.41 -0.99
CA ALA A 47 -6.94 1.87 -1.49
C ALA A 47 -7.87 2.33 -0.35
N ALA A 48 -7.82 1.65 0.80
CA ALA A 48 -8.61 2.00 1.98
C ALA A 48 -8.07 3.25 2.71
N LEU A 49 -6.78 3.55 2.58
CA LEU A 49 -6.11 4.63 3.32
C LEU A 49 -5.91 5.91 2.50
N VAL A 50 -5.99 5.86 1.17
CA VAL A 50 -5.63 6.98 0.27
C VAL A 50 -6.38 8.28 0.58
N MET A 51 -7.66 8.19 0.96
CA MET A 51 -8.48 9.36 1.33
C MET A 51 -8.20 9.90 2.74
N ALA A 52 -7.62 9.07 3.62
CA ALA A 52 -7.34 9.41 5.01
C ALA A 52 -5.89 9.91 5.22
N ALA A 53 -4.99 9.60 4.28
CA ALA A 53 -3.61 10.02 4.31
C ALA A 53 -3.45 11.48 3.89
N LYS A 54 -2.52 12.19 4.56
CA LYS A 54 -2.23 13.60 4.25
C LYS A 54 -1.52 13.77 2.91
N ASP A 55 -0.61 12.85 2.60
CA ASP A 55 0.25 12.83 1.43
C ASP A 55 0.67 11.38 1.12
N GLU A 56 1.47 11.22 0.06
CA GLU A 56 1.96 9.90 -0.37
C GLU A 56 2.86 9.22 0.67
N ASP A 57 3.70 9.98 1.37
CA ASP A 57 4.62 9.45 2.39
C ASP A 57 3.86 8.96 3.64
N ASP A 58 2.85 9.70 4.09
CA ASP A 58 1.93 9.30 5.15
C ASP A 58 1.13 8.05 4.74
N LEU A 59 0.67 7.98 3.48
CA LEU A 59 -0.02 6.81 2.94
C LEU A 59 0.89 5.58 2.97
N ARG A 60 2.14 5.70 2.49
CA ARG A 60 3.14 4.62 2.51
C ARG A 60 3.34 4.09 3.92
N ARG A 61 3.66 4.97 4.89
CA ARG A 61 3.95 4.56 6.28
C ARG A 61 2.78 3.83 6.92
N ARG A 62 1.57 4.39 6.82
CA ARG A 62 0.35 3.78 7.39
C ARG A 62 0.03 2.43 6.73
N ALA A 63 0.26 2.31 5.42
CA ALA A 63 0.01 1.06 4.71
C ALA A 63 0.97 -0.05 5.17
N ILE A 64 2.27 0.25 5.35
CA ILE A 64 3.26 -0.70 5.88
C ILE A 64 2.91 -1.12 7.31
N GLU A 65 2.59 -0.17 8.18
CA GLU A 65 2.19 -0.45 9.57
C GLU A 65 0.98 -1.39 9.61
N ARG A 66 -0.06 -1.07 8.83
CA ARG A 66 -1.27 -1.90 8.74
C ARG A 66 -1.00 -3.27 8.13
N PHE A 67 -0.15 -3.35 7.11
CA PHE A 67 0.22 -4.62 6.47
C PHE A 67 0.89 -5.55 7.47
N ARG A 68 1.87 -5.07 8.23
CA ARG A 68 2.57 -5.85 9.27
C ARG A 68 1.65 -6.28 10.40
N ALA A 69 0.74 -5.40 10.83
CA ALA A 69 -0.26 -5.75 11.84
C ALA A 69 -1.24 -6.84 11.36
N SER A 70 -1.52 -6.88 10.05
CA SER A 70 -2.41 -7.88 9.43
C SER A 70 -1.72 -9.22 9.19
N ASP A 71 -0.39 -9.21 8.99
CA ASP A 71 0.45 -10.40 8.79
C ASP A 71 0.83 -11.10 10.12
N SER A 72 0.66 -10.41 11.25
CA SER A 72 0.94 -10.94 12.60
C SER A 72 -0.25 -11.64 13.27
N ALA A 73 -1.37 -11.82 12.55
CA ALA A 73 -2.61 -12.43 13.02
C ALA A 73 -2.89 -13.74 12.28
#